data_AF-A0A925PEC3-F1
#
_entry.id   AF-A0A925PEC3-F1
#
_cell.length_a   1.000
_cell.length_b   1.000
_cell.length_c   1.000
_cell.angle_alpha   90.00
_cell.angle_beta   90.00
_cell.angle_gamma   90.00
#
_symmetry.space_group_name_H-M   'P 1'
#
loop_
_entity.id
_entity.type
_entity.pdbx_description
1 polymer ?
#
loop_
_entity_poly.entity_id
_entity_poly.type
_entity_poly.pdbx_seq_one_letter_code
_entity_poly.pdbx_strand_id
1 'polypeptide(L)'
;MVWFWDNAVTIGTVVMAAAAIAALIYAHLQISENRRAERRGNANELWRETLRFAFENPKLSDPTLKLADFNYDSMTIDGSPEMFQKYELYVDTILNASEEILEVLPSKEWDAAVRIQLKQHRDYLQSPHFLNSGYLEQYTPKFRAFLHDALSEKPKRYA
;
A
#
# COMPACT_ATOMS: atom_id res chain seq x y z
N MET A 1 -3.54 5.61 63.49
CA MET A 1 -3.14 6.81 62.71
C MET A 1 -1.64 7.01 62.63
N VAL A 2 -0.86 6.77 63.69
CA VAL A 2 0.61 6.98 63.72
C VAL A 2 1.36 6.12 62.67
N TRP A 3 1.01 4.84 62.52
CA TRP A 3 1.63 3.92 61.56
C TRP A 3 1.64 4.39 60.09
N PHE A 4 0.56 5.05 59.63
CA PHE A 4 0.49 5.57 58.26
C PHE A 4 1.49 6.70 58.03
N TRP A 5 1.68 7.56 59.03
CA TRP A 5 2.67 8.62 59.00
C TRP A 5 4.09 8.06 59.12
N ASP A 6 4.28 7.05 59.96
CA ASP A 6 5.57 6.37 60.14
C ASP A 6 6.03 5.64 58.88
N ASN A 7 5.10 5.18 58.03
CA ASN A 7 5.38 4.45 56.79
C ASN A 7 5.10 5.28 55.52
N ALA A 8 4.81 6.59 55.65
CA ALA A 8 4.39 7.44 54.54
C ALA A 8 5.40 7.46 53.39
N VAL A 9 6.70 7.45 53.72
CA VAL A 9 7.78 7.42 52.73
C VAL A 9 7.77 6.12 51.94
N THR A 10 7.70 4.96 52.60
CA THR A 10 7.66 3.64 51.95
C THR A 10 6.42 3.47 51.08
N ILE A 11 5.25 3.91 51.57
CA ILE A 11 4.00 3.93 50.78
C ILE A 11 4.20 4.81 49.54
N GLY A 12 4.78 6.00 49.69
CA GLY A 12 5.11 6.89 48.57
C GLY A 12 6.04 6.23 47.55
N THR A 13 7.07 5.52 47.99
CA THR A 13 7.98 4.78 47.11
C THR A 13 7.27 3.67 46.34
N VAL A 14 6.41 2.88 47.00
CA VAL A 14 5.64 1.82 46.34
C VAL A 14 4.66 2.39 45.31
N VAL A 15 3.96 3.48 45.66
CA VAL A 15 3.04 4.17 44.75
C VAL A 15 3.78 4.74 43.54
N MET A 16 4.93 5.40 43.75
CA MET A 16 5.76 5.92 42.65
C MET A 16 6.30 4.79 41.76
N ALA A 17 6.73 3.68 42.34
CA ALA A 17 7.17 2.51 41.58
C ALA A 17 6.02 1.93 40.72
N ALA A 18 4.82 1.81 41.29
CA ALA A 18 3.64 1.37 40.56
C ALA A 18 3.26 2.34 39.43
N ALA A 19 3.29 3.66 39.70
CA ALA A 19 3.03 4.68 38.70
C ALA A 19 4.05 4.66 37.56
N ALA A 20 5.34 4.46 37.87
CA ALA A 20 6.40 4.35 36.86
C ALA A 20 6.20 3.12 35.96
N ILE A 21 5.83 1.96 36.52
CA ILE A 21 5.51 0.76 35.74
C ILE A 21 4.29 1.01 34.85
N ALA A 22 3.23 1.63 35.37
CA ALA A 22 2.05 1.97 34.58
C ALA A 22 2.38 2.94 33.44
N ALA A 23 3.23 3.94 33.69
CA ALA A 23 3.69 4.88 32.68
C ALA A 23 4.49 4.18 31.56
N LEU A 24 5.36 3.21 31.90
CA LEU A 24 6.10 2.42 30.92
C LEU A 24 5.18 1.57 30.04
N ILE A 25 4.17 0.92 30.64
CA ILE A 25 3.17 0.15 29.89
C ILE A 25 2.40 1.06 28.94
N TYR A 26 1.93 2.21 29.43
CA TYR A 26 1.22 3.18 28.62
C TYR A 26 2.07 3.72 27.46
N ALA A 27 3.33 4.08 27.73
CA ALA A 27 4.26 4.53 26.69
C ALA A 27 4.46 3.47 25.60
N HIS A 28 4.58 2.19 25.98
CA HIS A 28 4.71 1.10 25.01
C HIS A 28 3.46 0.96 24.13
N LEU A 29 2.27 0.99 24.73
CA LEU A 29 1.00 0.94 24.00
C LEU A 29 0.86 2.14 23.06
N GLN A 30 1.16 3.35 23.54
CA GLN A 30 1.09 4.58 22.75
C GLN A 30 2.01 4.53 21.53
N ILE A 31 3.25 4.06 21.68
CA ILE A 31 4.19 3.92 20.57
C ILE A 31 3.65 2.93 19.53
N SER A 32 3.07 1.82 19.99
CA SER A 32 2.53 0.79 19.09
C SER A 32 1.35 1.31 18.26
N GLU A 33 0.46 2.08 18.88
CA GLU A 33 -0.70 2.69 18.20
C GLU A 33 -0.28 3.84 17.29
N ASN A 34 0.68 4.67 17.71
CA ASN A 34 1.24 5.72 16.86
C ASN A 34 1.85 5.13 15.57
N ARG A 35 2.64 4.05 15.67
CA ARG A 35 3.20 3.37 14.50
C ARG A 35 2.13 2.77 13.58
N ARG A 36 1.02 2.28 14.15
CA ARG A 36 -0.12 1.77 13.36
C ARG A 36 -0.84 2.91 12.64
N ALA A 37 -1.06 4.03 13.32
CA ALA A 37 -1.69 5.21 12.75
C ALA A 37 -0.81 5.83 11.64
N GLU A 38 0.50 5.91 11.85
CA GLU A 38 1.46 6.41 10.86
C GLU A 38 1.46 5.55 9.60
N ARG A 39 1.56 4.22 9.73
CA ARG A 39 1.48 3.30 8.57
C ARG A 39 0.16 3.44 7.81
N ARG A 40 -0.96 3.60 8.52
CA ARG A 40 -2.27 3.87 7.90
C ARG A 40 -2.27 5.21 7.16
N GLY A 41 -1.68 6.25 7.75
CA GLY A 41 -1.54 7.56 7.13
C GLY A 41 -0.77 7.47 5.82
N ASN A 42 0.41 6.85 5.85
CA ASN A 42 1.30 6.69 4.70
C ASN A 42 0.64 5.88 3.58
N ALA A 43 0.00 4.75 3.89
CA ALA A 43 -0.69 3.93 2.89
C ALA A 43 -1.83 4.71 2.19
N ASN A 44 -2.61 5.49 2.95
CA ASN A 44 -3.65 6.34 2.38
C ASN A 44 -3.07 7.49 1.55
N GLU A 45 -1.92 8.04 1.95
CA GLU A 45 -1.22 9.07 1.19
C GLU A 45 -0.71 8.54 -0.15
N LEU A 46 0.00 7.40 -0.15
CA LEU A 46 0.44 6.72 -1.36
C LEU A 46 -0.73 6.42 -2.31
N TRP A 47 -1.86 5.94 -1.77
CA TRP A 47 -3.05 5.70 -2.58
C TRP A 47 -3.61 7.00 -3.18
N ARG A 48 -3.76 8.07 -2.39
CA ARG A 48 -4.24 9.37 -2.89
C ARG A 48 -3.30 9.97 -3.94
N GLU A 49 -2.00 9.83 -3.75
CA GLU A 49 -1.00 10.27 -4.72
C GLU A 49 -1.11 9.50 -6.03
N THR A 50 -1.30 8.17 -5.95
CA THR A 50 -1.58 7.32 -7.12
C THR A 50 -2.81 7.82 -7.88
N LEU A 51 -3.91 8.12 -7.17
CA LEU A 51 -5.11 8.67 -7.78
C LEU A 51 -4.90 10.07 -8.38
N ARG A 52 -4.07 10.91 -7.75
CA ARG A 52 -3.69 12.20 -8.30
C ARG A 52 -2.89 12.03 -9.60
N PHE A 53 -1.89 11.15 -9.62
CA PHE A 53 -1.13 10.86 -10.84
C PHE A 53 -2.01 10.29 -11.95
N ALA A 54 -2.99 9.44 -11.60
CA ALA A 54 -3.99 8.94 -12.53
C ALA A 54 -4.81 10.07 -13.16
N PHE A 55 -5.26 11.01 -12.33
CA PHE A 55 -6.03 12.18 -12.76
C PHE A 55 -5.23 13.13 -13.65
N GLU A 56 -3.96 13.36 -13.31
CA GLU A 56 -3.04 14.23 -14.07
C GLU A 56 -2.57 13.57 -15.39
N ASN A 57 -2.53 12.23 -15.43
CA ASN A 57 -2.06 11.46 -16.57
C ASN A 57 -3.12 10.44 -17.03
N PRO A 58 -4.30 10.88 -17.50
CA PRO A 58 -5.44 10.00 -17.77
C PRO A 58 -5.15 8.94 -18.84
N LYS A 59 -4.25 9.23 -19.78
CA LYS A 59 -3.81 8.25 -20.79
C LYS A 59 -3.02 7.09 -20.17
N LEU A 60 -2.20 7.36 -19.15
CA LEU A 60 -1.45 6.30 -18.45
C LEU A 60 -2.39 5.47 -17.57
N SER A 61 -3.40 6.11 -16.96
CA SER A 61 -4.37 5.46 -16.06
C SER A 61 -5.37 4.56 -16.77
N ASP A 62 -5.93 5.04 -17.88
CA ASP A 62 -6.82 4.27 -18.73
C ASP A 62 -6.17 4.11 -20.10
N PRO A 63 -5.41 3.03 -20.33
CA PRO A 63 -4.73 2.82 -21.59
C PRO A 63 -5.71 2.72 -22.76
N THR A 64 -7.00 2.40 -22.52
CA THR A 64 -8.03 2.39 -23.56
C THR A 64 -8.36 3.79 -24.09
N LEU A 65 -8.01 4.86 -23.37
CA LEU A 65 -8.32 6.23 -23.75
C LEU A 65 -7.38 6.84 -24.80
N LYS A 66 -6.27 6.17 -25.20
CA LYS A 66 -5.43 6.48 -26.39
C LYS A 66 -4.05 5.80 -26.46
N LEU A 67 -3.62 4.96 -25.50
CA LEU A 67 -2.34 4.25 -25.60
C LEU A 67 -2.59 2.91 -26.29
N ALA A 68 -2.39 2.86 -27.61
CA ALA A 68 -2.86 1.71 -28.40
C ALA A 68 -1.73 0.75 -28.75
N ASP A 69 -0.52 1.25 -29.08
CA ASP A 69 0.54 0.41 -29.62
C ASP A 69 1.68 0.23 -28.63
N PHE A 70 1.50 -0.72 -27.72
CA PHE A 70 2.60 -1.28 -26.93
C PHE A 70 3.48 -2.14 -27.84
N ASN A 71 4.73 -1.70 -28.04
CA ASN A 71 5.75 -2.50 -28.69
C ASN A 71 6.80 -2.93 -27.65
N TYR A 72 6.67 -4.15 -27.16
CA TYR A 72 7.57 -4.73 -26.16
C TYR A 72 8.97 -5.06 -26.72
N ASP A 73 9.11 -5.29 -28.03
CA ASP A 73 10.41 -5.56 -28.65
C ASP A 73 11.28 -4.31 -28.71
N SER A 74 10.69 -3.16 -29.03
CA SER A 74 11.39 -1.86 -29.03
C SER A 74 11.24 -1.08 -27.73
N MET A 75 10.49 -1.59 -26.75
CA MET A 75 10.12 -0.90 -25.50
C MET A 75 9.56 0.51 -25.76
N THR A 76 8.54 0.60 -26.61
CA THR A 76 7.88 1.87 -26.94
C THR A 76 6.37 1.81 -26.78
N ILE A 77 5.76 2.95 -26.46
CA ILE A 77 4.31 3.17 -26.56
C ILE A 77 4.10 4.30 -27.55
N ASP A 78 3.30 4.05 -28.59
CA ASP A 78 3.09 4.99 -29.71
C ASP A 78 4.44 5.47 -30.32
N GLY A 79 5.42 4.57 -30.39
CA GLY A 79 6.76 4.85 -30.91
C GLY A 79 7.69 5.63 -29.95
N SER A 80 7.24 5.98 -28.75
CA SER A 80 8.03 6.69 -27.75
C SER A 80 8.57 5.75 -26.65
N PRO A 81 9.91 5.62 -26.50
CA PRO A 81 10.51 4.90 -25.37
C PRO A 81 10.27 5.61 -24.03
N GLU A 82 10.25 6.94 -24.03
CA GLU A 82 9.99 7.73 -22.82
C GLU A 82 8.58 7.45 -22.28
N MET A 83 7.59 7.30 -23.16
CA MET A 83 6.22 6.95 -22.75
C MET A 83 6.13 5.56 -22.17
N PHE A 84 6.88 4.59 -22.73
CA PHE A 84 6.97 3.25 -22.15
C PHE A 84 7.52 3.33 -20.72
N GLN A 85 8.66 3.98 -20.52
CA GLN A 85 9.25 4.14 -19.18
C GLN A 85 8.31 4.85 -18.18
N LYS A 86 7.62 5.92 -18.61
CA LYS A 86 6.63 6.61 -17.78
C LYS A 86 5.48 5.69 -17.38
N TYR A 87 5.02 4.85 -18.29
CA TYR A 87 3.97 3.88 -18.02
C TYR A 87 4.43 2.81 -17.02
N GLU A 88 5.67 2.30 -17.16
CA GLU A 88 6.23 1.35 -16.18
C GLU A 88 6.26 1.93 -14.77
N LEU A 89 6.79 3.14 -14.62
CA LEU A 89 6.85 3.84 -13.33
C LEU A 89 5.46 4.14 -12.75
N TYR A 90 4.50 4.45 -13.62
CA TYR A 90 3.11 4.66 -13.21
C TYR A 90 2.48 3.38 -12.67
N VAL A 91 2.64 2.25 -13.38
CA VAL A 91 2.14 0.95 -12.91
C VAL A 91 2.85 0.51 -11.62
N ASP A 92 4.16 0.75 -11.49
CA ASP A 92 4.89 0.46 -10.25
C ASP A 92 4.33 1.26 -9.06
N THR A 93 4.00 2.54 -9.27
CA THR A 93 3.34 3.36 -8.23
C THR A 93 2.00 2.77 -7.79
N ILE A 94 1.19 2.27 -8.73
CA ILE A 94 -0.07 1.58 -8.42
C ILE A 94 0.19 0.33 -7.58
N LEU A 95 1.14 -0.51 -7.99
CA LEU A 95 1.43 -1.77 -7.32
C LEU A 95 1.95 -1.54 -5.90
N ASN A 96 2.86 -0.58 -5.71
CA ASN A 96 3.39 -0.20 -4.40
C ASN A 96 2.28 0.31 -3.46
N ALA A 97 1.44 1.22 -3.94
CA ALA A 97 0.31 1.72 -3.14
C ALA A 97 -0.71 0.61 -2.84
N SER A 98 -0.89 -0.34 -3.75
CA SER A 98 -1.81 -1.47 -3.60
C SER A 98 -1.33 -2.47 -2.55
N GLU A 99 -0.03 -2.80 -2.53
CA GLU A 99 0.51 -3.68 -1.49
C GLU A 99 0.35 -3.05 -0.11
N GLU A 100 0.77 -1.79 0.04
CA GLU A 100 0.72 -1.09 1.33
C GLU A 100 -0.70 -0.94 1.86
N ILE A 101 -1.66 -0.57 1.01
CA ILE A 101 -3.04 -0.39 1.45
C ILE A 101 -3.69 -1.72 1.84
N LEU A 102 -3.39 -2.81 1.14
CA LEU A 102 -3.91 -4.15 1.45
C LEU A 102 -3.22 -4.80 2.66
N GLU A 103 -1.97 -4.43 2.95
CA GLU A 103 -1.29 -4.84 4.16
C GLU A 103 -1.86 -4.14 5.39
N VAL A 104 -2.04 -2.81 5.31
CA VAL A 104 -2.37 -1.98 6.47
C VAL A 104 -3.89 -1.86 6.72
N LEU A 105 -4.71 -1.90 5.66
CA LEU A 105 -6.17 -1.79 5.71
C LEU A 105 -6.86 -2.92 4.91
N PRO A 106 -6.68 -4.19 5.30
CA PRO A 106 -7.31 -5.30 4.60
C PRO A 106 -8.84 -5.25 4.78
N SER A 107 -9.55 -4.90 3.70
CA SER A 107 -11.01 -4.90 3.66
C SER A 107 -11.50 -5.32 2.27
N LYS A 108 -12.78 -5.71 2.17
CA LYS A 108 -13.39 -6.08 0.87
C LYS A 108 -13.47 -4.88 -0.08
N GLU A 109 -13.63 -3.68 0.48
CA GLU A 109 -13.69 -2.42 -0.25
C GLU A 109 -12.32 -2.09 -0.86
N TRP A 110 -11.24 -2.26 -0.10
CA TRP A 110 -9.89 -2.06 -0.60
C TRP A 110 -9.47 -3.13 -1.61
N ASP A 111 -9.84 -4.39 -1.37
CA ASP A 111 -9.67 -5.48 -2.35
C ASP A 111 -10.35 -5.11 -3.68
N ALA A 112 -11.61 -4.68 -3.64
CA ALA A 112 -12.33 -4.26 -4.84
C ALA A 112 -11.71 -3.02 -5.52
N ALA A 113 -11.32 -2.00 -4.74
CA ALA A 113 -10.71 -0.78 -5.26
C ALA A 113 -9.40 -1.06 -6.00
N VAL A 114 -8.53 -1.87 -5.39
CA VAL A 114 -7.26 -2.29 -6.00
C VAL A 114 -7.51 -3.12 -7.25
N ARG A 115 -8.43 -4.10 -7.21
CA ARG A 115 -8.77 -4.92 -8.40
C ARG A 115 -9.21 -4.06 -9.58
N ILE A 116 -10.00 -3.01 -9.34
CA ILE A 116 -10.45 -2.10 -10.40
C ILE A 116 -9.26 -1.38 -11.05
N GLN A 117 -8.32 -0.86 -10.26
CA GLN A 117 -7.13 -0.17 -10.77
C GLN A 117 -6.22 -1.14 -11.55
N LEU A 118 -5.92 -2.32 -10.99
CA LEU A 118 -5.04 -3.30 -11.64
C LEU A 118 -5.59 -3.84 -12.96
N LYS A 119 -6.91 -3.97 -13.08
CA LYS A 119 -7.54 -4.49 -14.30
C LYS A 119 -7.31 -3.61 -15.53
N GLN A 120 -7.14 -2.30 -15.34
CA GLN A 120 -6.82 -1.39 -16.45
C GLN A 120 -5.44 -1.67 -17.05
N HIS A 121 -4.53 -2.23 -16.26
CA HIS A 121 -3.15 -2.50 -16.66
C HIS A 121 -2.90 -3.99 -16.93
N ARG A 122 -3.97 -4.78 -17.06
CA ARG A 122 -3.90 -6.25 -17.15
C ARG A 122 -2.98 -6.73 -18.26
N ASP A 123 -3.09 -6.18 -19.46
CA ASP A 123 -2.32 -6.63 -20.61
C ASP A 123 -0.81 -6.41 -20.40
N TYR A 124 -0.43 -5.30 -19.77
CA TYR A 124 0.95 -5.04 -19.37
C TYR A 124 1.41 -5.98 -18.24
N LEU A 125 0.61 -6.12 -17.18
CA LEU A 125 0.92 -6.97 -16.02
C LEU A 125 0.99 -8.47 -16.37
N GLN A 126 0.36 -8.89 -17.47
CA GLN A 126 0.44 -10.25 -18.01
C GLN A 126 1.46 -10.39 -19.16
N SER A 127 2.12 -9.31 -19.55
CA SER A 127 3.11 -9.33 -20.63
C SER A 127 4.36 -10.14 -20.23
N PRO A 128 5.02 -10.82 -21.18
CA PRO A 128 6.31 -11.47 -20.91
C PRO A 128 7.37 -10.50 -20.38
N HIS A 129 7.33 -9.24 -20.82
CA HIS A 129 8.19 -8.17 -20.32
C HIS A 129 8.05 -8.02 -18.81
N PHE A 130 6.84 -7.77 -18.33
CA PHE A 130 6.60 -7.58 -16.89
C PHE A 130 6.89 -8.86 -16.09
N LEU A 131 6.43 -10.02 -16.57
CA LEU A 131 6.59 -11.29 -15.84
C LEU A 131 8.06 -11.73 -15.70
N ASN A 132 8.92 -11.39 -16.67
CA ASN A 132 10.34 -11.75 -16.66
C ASN A 132 11.27 -10.63 -16.17
N SER A 133 10.73 -9.45 -15.86
CA SER A 133 11.51 -8.27 -15.43
C SER A 133 12.16 -8.41 -14.05
N GLY A 134 11.69 -9.33 -13.21
CA GLY A 134 12.04 -9.40 -11.79
C GLY A 134 11.22 -8.45 -10.90
N TYR A 135 10.37 -7.57 -11.45
CA TYR A 135 9.53 -6.66 -10.65
C TYR A 135 8.68 -7.38 -9.61
N LEU A 136 8.15 -8.57 -9.94
CA LEU A 136 7.34 -9.32 -8.98
C LEU A 136 8.10 -9.72 -7.70
N GLU A 137 9.44 -9.80 -7.75
CA GLU A 137 10.26 -10.24 -6.62
C GLU A 137 10.32 -9.20 -5.49
N GLN A 138 10.04 -7.94 -5.76
CA GLN A 138 10.00 -6.89 -4.74
C GLN A 138 8.76 -6.97 -3.84
N TYR A 139 7.73 -7.70 -4.27
CA TYR A 139 6.45 -7.79 -3.57
C TYR A 139 6.33 -9.05 -2.70
N THR A 140 5.60 -8.93 -1.61
CA THR A 140 5.33 -10.04 -0.69
C THR A 140 4.61 -11.20 -1.40
N PRO A 141 4.80 -12.46 -0.95
CA PRO A 141 4.06 -13.60 -1.51
C PRO A 141 2.54 -13.43 -1.44
N LYS A 142 2.03 -12.74 -0.40
CA LYS A 142 0.60 -12.45 -0.23
C LYS A 142 0.10 -11.52 -1.33
N PHE A 143 0.81 -10.42 -1.60
CA PHE A 143 0.42 -9.49 -2.65
C PHE A 143 0.55 -10.11 -4.04
N ARG A 144 1.61 -10.88 -4.30
CA ARG A 144 1.75 -11.64 -5.56
C ARG A 144 0.57 -12.59 -5.81
N ALA A 145 0.12 -13.31 -4.78
CA ALA A 145 -1.04 -14.18 -4.89
C ALA A 145 -2.33 -13.39 -5.18
N PHE A 146 -2.52 -12.25 -4.50
CA PHE A 146 -3.63 -11.35 -4.77
C PHE A 146 -3.60 -10.79 -6.21
N LEU A 147 -2.44 -10.34 -6.69
CA LEU A 147 -2.26 -9.83 -8.03
C LEU A 147 -2.60 -10.89 -9.08
N HIS A 148 -2.09 -12.11 -8.91
CA HIS A 148 -2.42 -13.23 -9.79
C HIS A 148 -3.93 -13.50 -9.83
N ASP A 149 -4.58 -13.55 -8.66
CA ASP A 149 -6.03 -13.74 -8.55
C ASP A 149 -6.81 -12.61 -9.25
N ALA A 150 -6.45 -11.35 -8.98
CA ALA A 150 -7.07 -10.16 -9.57
C ALA A 150 -6.99 -10.14 -11.11
N LEU A 151 -5.86 -10.58 -11.69
CA LEU A 151 -5.65 -10.62 -13.14
C LEU A 151 -6.29 -11.85 -13.81
N SER A 152 -6.59 -12.91 -13.04
CA SER A 152 -7.27 -14.10 -13.53
C SER A 152 -8.79 -13.91 -13.68
N GLU A 153 -9.37 -12.95 -12.96
CA GLU A 153 -10.79 -12.63 -13.05
C GLU A 153 -11.16 -12.13 -14.44
N LYS A 154 -12.25 -12.66 -15.01
CA LYS A 154 -12.82 -12.10 -16.25
C LYS A 154 -13.31 -10.66 -15.96
N PRO A 155 -13.08 -9.71 -16.89
CA PRO A 155 -13.62 -8.36 -16.74
C PRO A 155 -15.15 -8.46 -16.60
N LYS A 156 -15.71 -7.92 -15.51
CA LYS A 156 -17.15 -7.64 -15.48
C LYS A 156 -17.38 -6.53 -16.49
N ARG A 157 -18.02 -6.85 -17.62
CA ARG A 157 -18.51 -5.82 -18.54
C ARG A 157 -19.55 -5.02 -17.75
N TYR A 158 -19.22 -3.81 -17.37
CA TYR A 158 -20.21 -2.85 -16.90
C TYR A 158 -20.99 -2.46 -18.16
N ALA A 159 -22.27 -2.87 -18.19
CA ALA A 159 -23.23 -2.52 -19.22
C ALA A 159 -23.76 -1.11 -19.01
#